data_AF-A0A1B6G2F3-F1
#
_entry.id   AF-A0A1B6G2F3-F1
#
_cell.length_a   1.000
_cell.length_b   1.000
_cell.length_c   1.000
_cell.angle_alpha   90.00
_cell.angle_beta   90.00
_cell.angle_gamma   90.00
#
_symmetry.space_group_name_H-M   'P 1'
#
loop_
_entity.id
_entity.type
_entity.pdbx_description
1 polymer ?
#
loop_
_entity_poly.entity_id
_entity_poly.type
_entity_poly.pdbx_seq_one_letter_code
_entity_poly.pdbx_strand_id
1 'polypeptide(L)'
;VLLMMDVYRLALQFHMRRLEQLCVQYLEASINHRNVLEALHNATTLKLYYIKEFCLKFIVKETNYNQIIMSKDFENLDKCLMVEVIRRQRMPHIRSLLEPQFDNTGTTLEQDMECFL
;
A
#
# COMPACT_ATOMS: atom_id res chain seq x y z
N VAL A 1 -8.60 3.67 6.74
CA VAL A 1 -7.41 3.45 5.89
C VAL A 1 -6.60 4.73 5.72
N LEU A 2 -7.18 5.84 5.25
CA LEU A 2 -6.46 7.12 5.04
C LEU A 2 -5.62 7.58 6.25
N LEU A 3 -6.21 7.63 7.46
CA LEU A 3 -5.48 8.01 8.67
C LEU A 3 -4.22 7.14 8.90
N MET A 4 -4.32 5.83 8.67
CA MET A 4 -3.18 4.94 8.85
C MET A 4 -2.12 5.11 7.75
N MET A 5 -2.52 5.55 6.56
CA MET A 5 -1.57 5.93 5.50
C MET A 5 -0.78 7.19 5.87
N ASP A 6 -1.42 8.16 6.53
CA ASP A 6 -0.72 9.33 7.06
C ASP A 6 0.25 8.96 8.19
N VAL A 7 -0.16 8.08 9.10
CA VAL A 7 0.73 7.55 10.16
C VAL A 7 1.91 6.80 9.54
N TYR A 8 1.68 5.96 8.51
CA TYR A 8 2.74 5.30 7.77
C TYR A 8 3.71 6.29 7.10
N ARG A 9 3.18 7.34 6.47
CA ARG A 9 3.98 8.41 5.86
C ARG A 9 4.88 9.08 6.89
N LEU A 10 4.34 9.40 8.07
CA LEU A 10 5.11 10.02 9.15
C LEU A 10 6.17 9.05 9.69
N ALA A 11 5.84 7.77 9.86
CA ALA A 11 6.79 6.76 10.28
C ALA A 11 8.00 6.66 9.34
N LEU A 12 7.76 6.71 8.01
CA LEU A 12 8.83 6.79 7.01
C LEU A 12 9.66 8.07 7.12
N GLN A 13 9.01 9.22 7.29
CA GLN A 13 9.68 10.52 7.39
C GLN A 13 10.57 10.64 8.63
N PHE A 14 10.17 10.03 9.74
CA PHE A 14 10.91 10.06 11.00
C PHE A 14 11.74 8.79 11.25
N HIS A 15 11.87 7.90 10.25
CA HIS A 15 12.63 6.65 10.35
C HIS A 15 12.22 5.76 11.55
N MET A 16 10.94 5.80 11.95
CA MET A 16 10.38 4.97 13.02
C MET A 16 10.04 3.57 12.47
N ARG A 17 11.05 2.70 12.40
CA ARG A 17 10.97 1.38 11.76
C ARG A 17 9.87 0.50 12.36
N ARG A 18 9.70 0.52 13.68
CA ARG A 18 8.69 -0.31 14.33
C ARG A 18 7.28 0.18 14.01
N LEU A 19 7.08 1.50 14.00
CA LEU A 19 5.79 2.08 13.61
C LEU A 19 5.49 1.81 12.14
N GLU A 20 6.50 1.94 11.27
CA GLU A 20 6.41 1.62 9.85
C GLU A 20 5.90 0.19 9.63
N GLN A 21 6.52 -0.79 10.30
CA GLN A 21 6.13 -2.20 10.29
C GLN A 21 4.66 -2.41 10.69
N LEU A 22 4.26 -1.83 11.82
CA LEU A 22 2.90 -1.96 12.34
C LEU A 22 1.87 -1.34 11.38
N CYS A 23 2.21 -0.20 10.78
CA CYS A 23 1.38 0.44 9.77
C CYS A 23 1.20 -0.45 8.55
N VAL A 24 2.28 -1.05 8.04
CA VAL A 24 2.22 -1.95 6.89
C VAL A 24 1.33 -3.15 7.19
N GLN A 25 1.57 -3.85 8.29
CA GLN A 25 0.76 -5.02 8.67
C GLN A 25 -0.73 -4.68 8.78
N TYR A 26 -1.06 -3.55 9.42
CA TYR A 26 -2.45 -3.09 9.51
C TYR A 26 -3.04 -2.77 8.14
N LEU A 27 -2.31 -2.02 7.30
CA LEU A 27 -2.77 -1.63 5.97
C LEU A 27 -3.01 -2.86 5.11
N GLU A 28 -2.09 -3.81 5.08
CA GLU A 28 -2.22 -5.07 4.33
C GLU A 28 -3.43 -5.88 4.79
N ALA A 29 -3.69 -5.96 6.10
CA ALA A 29 -4.86 -6.67 6.64
C ALA A 29 -6.19 -5.93 6.40
N SER A 30 -6.17 -4.59 6.29
CA SER A 30 -7.37 -3.77 6.16
C SER A 30 -7.82 -3.53 4.72
N ILE A 31 -6.91 -3.62 3.75
CA ILE A 31 -7.20 -3.42 2.33
C ILE A 31 -8.02 -4.59 1.77
N ASN A 32 -9.13 -4.25 1.11
CA ASN A 32 -10.06 -5.20 0.50
C ASN A 32 -10.75 -4.58 -0.74
N HIS A 33 -11.64 -5.34 -1.40
CA HIS A 33 -12.30 -4.92 -2.64
C HIS A 33 -13.08 -3.60 -2.53
N ARG A 34 -13.55 -3.22 -1.33
CA ARG A 34 -14.34 -2.00 -1.13
C ARG A 34 -13.49 -0.73 -1.02
N ASN A 35 -12.23 -0.86 -0.60
CA ASN A 35 -11.39 0.31 -0.29
C ASN A 35 -10.07 0.35 -1.08
N VAL A 36 -9.73 -0.70 -1.83
CA VAL A 36 -8.42 -0.78 -2.50
C VAL A 36 -8.19 0.31 -3.54
N LEU A 37 -9.24 0.79 -4.21
CA LEU A 37 -9.13 1.87 -5.21
C LEU A 37 -8.88 3.23 -4.55
N GLU A 38 -9.59 3.53 -3.47
CA GLU A 38 -9.33 4.71 -2.66
C GLU A 38 -7.92 4.66 -2.04
N ALA A 39 -7.54 3.49 -1.51
CA ALA A 39 -6.20 3.24 -0.99
C ALA A 39 -5.11 3.46 -2.06
N LEU A 40 -5.34 2.99 -3.30
CA LEU A 40 -4.41 3.17 -4.41
C LEU A 40 -4.23 4.65 -4.78
N HIS A 41 -5.34 5.39 -4.85
CA HIS A 41 -5.30 6.83 -5.11
C HIS A 41 -4.52 7.55 -4.00
N ASN A 42 -4.87 7.31 -2.74
CA ASN A 42 -4.21 7.94 -1.59
C ASN A 42 -2.72 7.58 -1.51
N ALA A 43 -2.35 6.32 -1.72
CA ALA A 43 -0.95 5.89 -1.75
C ALA A 43 -0.17 6.58 -2.86
N THR A 44 -0.80 6.85 -4.00
CA THR A 44 -0.17 7.60 -5.10
C THR A 44 0.02 9.07 -4.74
N THR A 45 -1.02 9.71 -4.20
CA THR A 45 -0.98 11.12 -3.78
C THR A 45 0.03 11.36 -2.66
N LEU A 46 0.09 10.47 -1.69
CA LEU A 46 1.02 10.53 -0.55
C LEU A 46 2.42 9.98 -0.87
N LYS A 47 2.65 9.49 -2.11
CA LYS A 47 3.91 8.88 -2.58
C LYS A 47 4.37 7.68 -1.72
N LEU A 48 3.41 6.88 -1.25
CA LEU A 48 3.62 5.65 -0.49
C LEU A 48 3.86 4.48 -1.44
N TYR A 49 5.07 4.41 -2.00
CA TYR A 49 5.39 3.46 -3.07
C TYR A 49 5.09 2.01 -2.71
N TYR A 50 5.45 1.57 -1.50
CA TYR A 50 5.20 0.20 -1.07
C TYR A 50 3.70 -0.15 -1.05
N ILE A 51 2.88 0.73 -0.45
CA ILE A 51 1.44 0.53 -0.35
C ILE A 51 0.78 0.63 -1.74
N LYS A 52 1.24 1.54 -2.60
CA LYS A 52 0.80 1.63 -3.99
C LYS A 52 1.03 0.29 -4.72
N GLU A 53 2.24 -0.25 -4.60
CA GLU A 53 2.61 -1.54 -5.19
C GLU A 53 1.78 -2.70 -4.64
N PHE A 54 1.50 -2.71 -3.34
CA PHE A 54 0.62 -3.67 -2.68
C PHE A 54 -0.81 -3.60 -3.22
N CYS A 55 -1.40 -2.40 -3.29
CA CYS A 55 -2.74 -2.18 -3.86
C CYS A 55 -2.82 -2.69 -5.30
N LEU A 56 -1.82 -2.34 -6.13
CA LEU A 56 -1.77 -2.78 -7.52
C LEU A 56 -1.66 -4.31 -7.63
N LYS A 57 -0.82 -4.96 -6.81
CA LYS A 57 -0.74 -6.43 -6.72
C LYS A 57 -2.09 -7.04 -6.31
N PHE A 58 -2.76 -6.46 -5.33
CA PHE A 58 -4.08 -6.92 -4.87
C PHE A 58 -5.12 -6.86 -5.98
N ILE A 59 -5.15 -5.76 -6.76
CA ILE A 59 -6.11 -5.54 -7.83
C ILE A 59 -5.91 -6.53 -8.98
N VAL A 60 -4.66 -6.77 -9.41
CA VAL A 60 -4.35 -7.65 -10.56
C VAL A 60 -4.44 -9.15 -10.24
N LYS A 61 -4.72 -9.54 -8.98
CA LYS A 61 -5.02 -10.94 -8.66
C LYS A 61 -6.27 -11.36 -9.42
N GLU A 62 -6.21 -12.54 -10.06
CA GLU A 62 -7.29 -13.07 -10.90
C GLU A 62 -8.64 -13.12 -10.18
N THR A 63 -8.65 -13.46 -8.89
CA THR A 63 -9.84 -13.51 -8.04
C THR A 63 -10.48 -12.14 -7.77
N ASN A 64 -9.72 -11.06 -7.92
CA ASN A 64 -10.12 -9.71 -7.52
C ASN A 64 -10.41 -8.82 -8.73
N TYR A 65 -9.65 -9.00 -9.81
CA TYR A 65 -9.60 -8.08 -10.94
C TYR A 65 -10.97 -7.78 -11.53
N ASN A 66 -11.72 -8.79 -11.96
CA ASN A 66 -13.02 -8.58 -12.62
C ASN A 66 -14.01 -7.83 -11.73
N GLN A 67 -14.06 -8.15 -10.43
CA GLN A 67 -14.96 -7.47 -9.50
C GLN A 67 -14.61 -6.00 -9.33
N ILE A 68 -13.31 -5.67 -9.26
CA ILE A 68 -12.83 -4.31 -9.06
C ILE A 68 -13.03 -3.47 -10.33
N ILE A 69 -12.65 -3.98 -11.50
CA ILE A 69 -12.76 -3.25 -12.77
C ILE A 69 -14.21 -2.95 -13.15
N MET A 70 -15.14 -3.85 -12.80
CA MET A 70 -16.57 -3.65 -13.06
C MET A 70 -17.28 -2.79 -12.00
N SER A 71 -16.56 -2.30 -10.99
CA SER A 71 -17.13 -1.45 -9.94
C SER A 71 -17.26 0.00 -10.40
N LYS A 72 -18.27 0.71 -9.89
CA LYS A 72 -18.44 2.16 -10.13
C LYS A 72 -17.28 2.98 -9.56
N ASP A 73 -16.64 2.50 -8.50
CA ASP A 73 -15.50 3.18 -7.90
C ASP A 73 -14.30 3.21 -8.86
N PHE A 74 -14.18 2.22 -9.75
CA PHE A 74 -13.15 2.21 -10.78
C PHE A 74 -13.38 3.27 -11.85
N GLU A 75 -14.64 3.62 -12.15
CA GLU A 75 -14.97 4.70 -13.10
C GLU A 75 -14.52 6.08 -12.58
N ASN A 76 -14.45 6.24 -11.26
CA ASN A 76 -14.01 7.47 -10.59
C ASN A 76 -12.49 7.52 -10.37
N LEU A 77 -11.76 6.44 -10.66
CA LEU A 77 -10.32 6.39 -10.48
C LEU A 77 -9.61 7.28 -11.52
N ASP A 78 -8.51 7.93 -11.11
CA ASP A 78 -7.71 8.71 -12.04
C ASP A 78 -7.29 7.91 -13.27
N LYS A 79 -7.46 8.51 -14.46
CA LYS A 79 -7.15 7.85 -15.74
C LYS A 79 -5.74 7.26 -15.79
N CYS A 80 -4.76 7.94 -15.21
CA CYS A 80 -3.38 7.45 -15.13
C CYS A 80 -3.29 6.14 -14.31
N LEU A 81 -4.00 6.05 -13.19
CA LEU A 81 -4.04 4.85 -12.35
C LEU A 81 -4.83 3.72 -13.01
N MET A 82 -5.91 4.02 -13.72
CA MET A 82 -6.64 3.02 -14.52
C MET A 82 -5.72 2.38 -15.56
N VAL A 83 -4.96 3.20 -16.31
CA VAL A 83 -3.99 2.73 -17.30
C VAL A 83 -2.91 1.88 -16.64
N GLU A 84 -2.43 2.29 -15.47
CA GLU A 84 -1.43 1.54 -14.71
C GLU A 84 -1.95 0.15 -14.28
N VAL A 85 -3.17 0.07 -13.76
CA VAL A 85 -3.85 -1.19 -13.42
C VAL A 85 -3.97 -2.11 -14.64
N ILE A 86 -4.46 -1.59 -15.76
CA ILE A 86 -4.65 -2.36 -17.00
C ILE A 86 -3.32 -2.85 -17.57
N ARG A 87 -2.29 -2.01 -17.58
CA ARG A 87 -0.94 -2.39 -18.03
C ARG A 87 -0.38 -3.50 -17.17
N ARG A 88 -0.51 -3.37 -15.85
CA ARG A 88 0.01 -4.34 -14.88
C ARG A 88 -0.70 -5.70 -15.00
N GLN A 89 -1.98 -5.74 -15.34
CA GLN A 89 -2.70 -6.99 -15.64
C GLN A 89 -2.15 -7.72 -16.88
N ARG A 90 -1.69 -6.97 -17.88
CA ARG A 90 -1.21 -7.52 -19.16
C ARG A 90 0.25 -7.92 -19.13
N MET A 91 1.04 -7.37 -18.22
CA MET A 91 2.46 -7.73 -18.07
C MET A 91 2.59 -9.11 -17.40
N PRO A 92 3.42 -10.02 -17.95
CA PRO A 92 3.74 -11.27 -17.25
C PRO A 92 4.34 -10.92 -15.89
N HIS A 93 3.89 -11.60 -14.83
CA HIS A 93 4.33 -11.34 -13.45
C HIS A 93 5.87 -11.37 -13.33
N ILE A 94 6.51 -10.21 -13.48
CA ILE A 94 7.88 -10.02 -13.05
C ILE A 94 7.79 -10.10 -11.54
N ARG A 95 8.32 -11.19 -10.97
CA ARG A 95 8.44 -11.36 -9.52
C ARG A 95 9.07 -10.09 -8.97
N SER A 96 8.27 -9.31 -8.24
CA SER A 96 8.71 -8.10 -7.56
C SER A 96 9.79 -8.52 -6.56
N LEU A 97 11.05 -8.35 -6.91
CA LEU A 97 12.11 -8.20 -5.93
C LEU A 97 11.76 -6.97 -5.07
N LEU A 98 12.09 -6.98 -3.79
CA LEU A 98 11.75 -5.96 -2.79
C LEU A 98 10.37 -6.17 -2.11
N GLU A 99 10.15 -7.35 -1.53
CA GLU A 99 9.39 -7.38 -0.28
C GLU A 99 10.31 -6.81 0.81
N PRO A 100 9.91 -5.76 1.56
CA PRO A 100 10.67 -5.31 2.71
C PRO A 100 10.77 -6.48 3.67
N GLN A 101 11.98 -6.99 3.87
CA GLN A 101 12.25 -7.93 4.94
C GLN A 101 12.16 -7.14 6.23
N PHE A 102 11.01 -7.23 6.87
CA PHE A 102 10.83 -6.74 8.23
C PHE A 102 11.58 -7.69 9.15
N ASP A 103 12.87 -7.43 9.31
CA ASP A 103 13.69 -8.14 10.29
C ASP A 103 13.04 -7.96 11.66
N ASN A 104 12.66 -9.08 12.29
CA ASN A 104 12.15 -9.12 13.66
C ASN A 104 13.23 -8.77 14.71
N THR A 105 14.44 -8.43 14.27
CA THR A 105 15.56 -8.01 15.11
C THR A 105 15.70 -6.49 15.07
N GLY A 106 15.20 -5.81 16.10
CA GLY A 106 15.55 -4.41 16.35
C GLY A 106 14.42 -3.56 16.91
N THR A 107 14.69 -3.00 18.09
CA THR A 107 14.03 -1.91 18.83
C THR A 107 12.52 -2.01 19.13
N THR A 108 12.10 -1.53 20.30
CA THR A 108 10.68 -1.38 20.65
C THR A 108 10.14 -0.05 20.12
N LEU A 109 8.81 0.08 20.02
CA LEU A 109 8.20 1.37 19.61
C LEU A 109 8.57 2.49 20.59
N GLU A 110 8.69 2.18 21.89
CA GLU A 110 9.15 3.15 22.88
C GLU A 110 10.57 3.65 22.56
N GLN A 111 11.49 2.76 22.18
CA GLN A 111 12.87 3.12 21.83
C GLN A 111 12.94 3.98 20.56
N ASP A 112 12.13 3.68 19.55
CA ASP A 112 12.03 4.50 18.34
C ASP A 112 11.50 5.91 18.65
N MET A 113 10.57 6.03 19.62
CA MET A 113 10.01 7.32 20.05
C MET A 113 10.97 8.11 20.97
N GLU A 114 11.73 7.43 21.84
CA GLU A 114 12.74 8.06 22.69
C GLU A 114 13.90 8.66 21.89
N CYS A 115 14.35 8.00 20.82
CA CYS A 115 15.39 8.55 19.93
C CYS A 115 14.95 9.83 19.21
N PHE A 116 13.65 10.12 19.13
CA PHE A 116 13.11 11.30 18.47
C PHE A 116 12.93 12.51 19.40
N LEU A 117 12.79 12.29 20.72
CA LEU A 117 12.57 13.32 21.75
C LEU A 117 13.87 13.84 22.34
#